data_AF-X0YSF4-F1
#
_entry.id   AF-X0YSF4-F1
#
_cell.length_a   1.000
_cell.length_b   1.000
_cell.length_c   1.000
_cell.angle_alpha   90.00
_cell.angle_beta   90.00
_cell.angle_gamma   90.00
#
_symmetry.space_group_name_H-M   'P 1'
#
loop_
_entity.id
_entity.type
_entity.pdbx_description
1 polymer ?
#
loop_
_entity_poly.entity_id
_entity_poly.type
_entity_poly.pdbx_seq_one_letter_code
_entity_poly.pdbx_strand_id
1 'polypeptide(L)'
;MRGVKVEPRVLQMAVGVAGEDLEKFHLVRKGILETISPRTPVSAIQLRYYGNPTPLEIDAHYESGLELSARKGLTERAMMRFICYDPFFRELTENSEVLTARATLSNYGAIFRRFPTGVFDNMDQGTAGDVLKVLRHPDGDIYAGGDFSAIGGVTVNDIGRWDGADWQDLFTGPGMNNTVEDLALLPDGRVVLVGTFTDINGGGGGTYNRIAIYDPVGDDFSAVGTGLNADVWCVL
;
A
#
# COMPACT_ATOMS: atom_id res chain seq x y z
N MET A 1 9.39 17.33 41.71
CA MET A 1 8.38 17.00 40.67
C MET A 1 7.56 15.82 41.16
N ARG A 2 6.23 15.94 41.24
CA ARG A 2 5.34 14.80 41.54
C ARG A 2 5.32 13.95 40.27
N GLY A 3 5.91 12.75 40.31
CA GLY A 3 5.81 11.82 39.19
C GLY A 3 4.35 11.41 39.00
N VAL A 4 3.80 11.65 37.81
CA VAL A 4 2.48 11.13 37.45
C VAL A 4 2.69 9.68 37.05
N LYS A 5 2.18 8.74 37.86
CA LYS A 5 2.18 7.32 37.51
C LYS A 5 1.10 7.08 36.46
N VAL A 6 1.49 6.54 35.32
CA VAL A 6 0.54 6.11 34.30
C VAL A 6 0.07 4.69 34.65
N GLU A 7 -1.25 4.50 34.74
CA GLU A 7 -1.83 3.20 35.04
C GLU A 7 -2.07 2.39 33.76
N PRO A 8 -1.98 1.04 33.83
CA PRO A 8 -2.35 0.17 32.72
C PRO A 8 -3.78 0.44 32.24
N ARG A 9 -4.00 0.33 30.93
CA ARG A 9 -5.33 0.49 30.33
C ARG A 9 -6.03 -0.86 30.28
N VAL A 10 -7.31 -0.89 30.63
CA VAL A 10 -8.17 -2.05 30.44
C VAL A 10 -9.01 -1.84 29.19
N LEU A 11 -8.99 -2.82 28.28
CA LEU A 11 -9.84 -2.84 27.09
C LEU A 11 -10.90 -3.92 27.23
N GLN A 12 -12.13 -3.56 26.87
CA GLN A 12 -13.26 -4.49 26.81
C GLN A 12 -13.79 -4.55 25.39
N MET A 13 -13.88 -5.75 24.83
CA MET A 13 -14.32 -5.98 23.46
C MET A 13 -15.50 -6.93 23.45
N ALA A 14 -16.55 -6.58 22.72
CA ALA A 14 -17.68 -7.46 22.47
C ALA A 14 -17.39 -8.32 21.23
N VAL A 15 -17.49 -9.64 21.37
CA VAL A 15 -17.25 -10.60 20.29
C VAL A 15 -18.49 -11.45 20.08
N GLY A 16 -18.89 -11.61 18.82
CA GLY A 16 -19.91 -12.57 18.42
C GLY A 16 -19.26 -13.91 18.05
N VAL A 17 -19.73 -15.01 18.63
CA VAL A 17 -19.33 -16.36 18.29
C VAL A 17 -20.53 -17.10 17.74
N ALA A 18 -20.37 -17.74 16.59
CA ALA A 18 -21.41 -18.54 15.95
C ALA A 18 -20.84 -19.89 15.49
N GLY A 19 -21.66 -20.94 15.54
CA GLY A 19 -21.34 -22.26 15.01
C GLY A 19 -22.51 -22.85 14.22
N GLU A 20 -22.19 -23.75 13.28
CA GLU A 20 -23.20 -24.48 12.50
C GLU A 20 -23.82 -25.64 13.30
N ASP A 21 -23.05 -26.19 14.24
CA ASP A 21 -23.46 -27.20 15.20
C ASP A 21 -22.79 -26.95 16.57
N LEU A 22 -23.15 -27.74 17.57
CA LEU A 22 -22.64 -27.56 18.93
C LEU A 22 -21.13 -27.84 19.03
N GLU A 23 -20.63 -28.82 18.28
CA GLU A 23 -19.22 -29.21 18.29
C GLU A 23 -18.35 -28.11 17.68
N LYS A 24 -18.70 -27.64 16.49
CA LYS A 24 -18.06 -26.51 15.81
C LYS A 24 -18.14 -25.23 16.62
N PHE A 25 -19.26 -24.97 17.30
CA PHE A 25 -19.37 -23.83 18.22
C PHE A 25 -18.31 -23.90 19.33
N HIS A 26 -18.13 -25.06 19.96
CA HIS A 26 -17.09 -25.26 20.97
C HIS A 26 -15.68 -25.20 20.40
N LEU A 27 -15.45 -25.70 19.19
CA LEU A 27 -14.17 -25.63 18.50
C LEU A 27 -13.77 -24.19 18.15
N VAL A 28 -14.69 -23.38 17.62
CA VAL A 28 -14.44 -21.96 17.34
C VAL A 28 -14.04 -21.22 18.62
N ARG A 29 -14.80 -21.44 19.70
CA ARG A 29 -14.53 -20.84 21.01
C ARG A 29 -13.16 -21.26 21.57
N LYS A 30 -12.83 -22.55 21.47
CA LYS A 30 -11.53 -23.09 21.88
C LYS A 30 -10.39 -22.47 21.04
N GLY A 31 -10.56 -22.40 19.72
CA GLY A 31 -9.57 -21.83 18.81
C GLY A 31 -9.30 -20.35 19.08
N ILE A 32 -10.34 -19.57 19.37
CA ILE A 32 -10.19 -18.16 19.79
C ILE A 32 -9.36 -18.08 21.08
N LEU A 33 -9.71 -18.87 22.10
CA LEU A 33 -9.01 -18.85 23.38
C LEU A 33 -7.54 -19.27 23.25
N GLU A 34 -7.26 -20.33 22.48
CA GLU A 34 -5.90 -20.81 22.22
C GLU A 34 -5.06 -19.78 21.46
N THR A 35 -5.69 -18.96 20.61
CA THR A 35 -5.02 -17.90 19.85
C THR A 35 -4.70 -16.69 20.71
N ILE A 36 -5.64 -16.24 21.54
CA ILE A 36 -5.49 -15.00 22.34
C ILE A 36 -4.80 -15.22 23.69
N SER A 37 -4.78 -16.46 24.20
CA SER A 37 -4.11 -16.86 25.43
C SER A 37 -2.94 -17.79 25.11
N PRO A 38 -1.82 -17.26 24.60
CA PRO A 38 -0.64 -18.07 24.28
C PRO A 38 -0.20 -18.87 25.51
N ARG A 39 0.19 -20.13 25.29
CA ARG A 39 0.60 -21.09 26.34
C ARG A 39 1.81 -20.63 27.17
N THR A 40 2.46 -19.55 26.79
CA THR A 40 3.63 -18.97 27.47
C THR A 40 3.19 -17.68 28.19
N PRO A 41 3.39 -17.56 29.51
CA PRO A 41 2.70 -16.59 30.36
C PRO A 41 3.04 -15.09 30.14
N VAL A 42 3.85 -14.72 29.15
CA VAL A 42 4.43 -13.36 29.06
C VAL A 42 4.37 -12.74 27.65
N SER A 43 3.87 -13.43 26.62
CA SER A 43 3.79 -12.82 25.30
C SER A 43 2.55 -11.93 25.21
N ALA A 44 2.76 -10.62 25.01
CA ALA A 44 1.70 -9.70 24.61
C ALA A 44 1.19 -10.08 23.21
N ILE A 45 -0.09 -9.83 22.98
CA ILE A 45 -0.70 -9.87 21.65
C ILE A 45 -0.89 -8.43 21.15
N GLN A 46 -0.72 -8.22 19.84
CA GLN A 46 -0.99 -6.94 19.21
C GLN A 46 -2.47 -6.86 18.81
N LEU A 47 -3.17 -5.86 19.32
CA LEU A 47 -4.53 -5.53 18.90
C LEU A 47 -4.48 -4.37 17.92
N ARG A 48 -5.01 -4.59 16.71
CA ARG A 48 -5.10 -3.57 15.65
C ARG A 48 -6.54 -3.17 15.39
N TYR A 49 -6.79 -1.87 15.28
CA TYR A 49 -8.10 -1.30 14.99
C TYR A 49 -8.06 -0.52 13.67
N TYR A 50 -8.90 -0.93 12.71
CA TYR A 50 -8.97 -0.37 11.35
C TYR A 50 -10.19 0.53 11.10
N GLY A 51 -11.00 0.83 12.13
CA GLY A 51 -12.20 1.66 11.97
C GLY A 51 -11.95 3.17 11.99
N ASN A 52 -10.69 3.59 12.08
CA ASN A 52 -10.26 4.99 12.10
C ASN A 52 -9.48 5.28 10.79
N PRO A 53 -9.43 6.55 10.29
CA PRO A 53 -8.68 6.86 9.07
C PRO A 53 -7.20 6.47 9.14
N THR A 54 -6.63 6.47 10.34
CA THR A 54 -5.32 5.90 10.65
C THR A 54 -5.49 4.64 11.52
N PRO A 55 -4.98 3.47 11.09
CA PRO A 55 -5.01 2.26 11.90
C PRO A 55 -4.23 2.46 13.21
N LEU A 56 -4.80 1.96 14.32
CA LEU A 56 -4.20 2.05 15.65
C LEU A 56 -3.78 0.67 16.14
N GLU A 57 -2.66 0.59 16.84
CA GLU A 57 -2.14 -0.63 17.47
C GLU A 57 -1.89 -0.42 18.98
N ILE A 58 -2.15 -1.46 19.76
CA ILE A 58 -1.78 -1.53 21.18
C ILE A 58 -1.39 -2.95 21.58
N ASP A 59 -0.37 -3.07 22.44
CA ASP A 59 0.05 -4.34 23.01
C ASP A 59 -0.86 -4.69 24.21
N ALA A 60 -1.38 -5.92 24.22
CA ALA A 60 -2.41 -6.34 25.16
C ALA A 60 -2.16 -7.76 25.68
N HIS A 61 -2.64 -8.03 26.89
CA HIS A 61 -2.68 -9.37 27.47
C HIS A 61 -4.12 -9.77 27.73
N TYR A 62 -4.50 -10.96 27.28
CA TYR A 62 -5.78 -11.53 27.63
C TYR A 62 -5.85 -11.76 29.14
N GLU A 63 -6.86 -11.19 29.79
CA GLU A 63 -7.06 -11.32 31.24
C GLU A 63 -8.21 -12.29 31.54
N SER A 64 -9.37 -12.07 30.92
CA SER A 64 -10.59 -12.84 31.18
C SER A 64 -11.66 -12.58 30.13
N GLY A 65 -12.77 -13.31 30.22
CA GLY A 65 -13.90 -13.19 29.32
C GLY A 65 -14.13 -14.45 28.50
N LEU A 66 -14.92 -14.32 27.44
CA LEU A 66 -15.40 -15.47 26.68
C LEU A 66 -16.01 -16.52 27.63
N GLU A 67 -16.73 -16.12 28.68
CA GLU A 67 -17.46 -17.05 29.56
C GLU A 67 -18.85 -17.30 28.98
N LEU A 68 -19.33 -18.54 29.07
CA LEU A 68 -20.61 -18.93 28.49
C LEU A 68 -21.75 -18.21 29.25
N SER A 69 -22.26 -17.11 28.70
CA SER A 69 -23.11 -16.18 29.47
C SER A 69 -24.44 -15.85 28.80
N ALA A 70 -24.45 -15.66 27.47
CA ALA A 70 -25.63 -15.22 26.73
C ALA A 70 -25.81 -15.99 25.41
N ARG A 71 -25.92 -17.32 25.48
CA ARG A 71 -26.17 -18.19 24.33
C ARG A 71 -27.62 -18.10 23.86
N LYS A 72 -27.82 -17.77 22.58
CA LYS A 72 -29.10 -17.90 21.87
C LYS A 72 -28.91 -18.86 20.69
N GLY A 73 -29.40 -20.09 20.83
CA GLY A 73 -29.21 -21.14 19.81
C GLY A 73 -27.74 -21.54 19.68
N LEU A 74 -27.16 -21.41 18.48
CA LEU A 74 -25.73 -21.66 18.21
C LEU A 74 -24.92 -20.37 18.08
N THR A 75 -25.46 -19.27 18.60
CA THR A 75 -24.81 -17.96 18.62
C THR A 75 -24.67 -17.44 20.03
N GLU A 76 -23.56 -16.75 20.30
CA GLU A 76 -23.25 -16.13 21.57
C GLU A 76 -22.63 -14.75 21.33
N ARG A 77 -22.94 -13.80 22.21
CA ARG A 77 -22.16 -12.57 22.35
C ARG A 77 -21.43 -12.63 23.68
N ALA A 78 -20.11 -12.55 23.65
CA ALA A 78 -19.28 -12.59 24.84
C ALA A 78 -18.41 -11.33 24.90
N MET A 79 -18.12 -10.90 26.13
CA MET A 79 -17.14 -9.85 26.37
C MET A 79 -15.77 -10.49 26.61
N MET A 80 -14.74 -9.86 26.08
CA MET A 80 -13.34 -10.16 26.37
C MET A 80 -12.69 -8.95 27.03
N ARG A 81 -11.85 -9.22 28.02
CA ARG A 81 -11.13 -8.22 28.78
C ARG A 81 -9.63 -8.41 28.56
N PHE A 82 -8.97 -7.31 28.19
CA PHE A 82 -7.54 -7.24 27.98
C PHE A 82 -6.91 -6.17 28.87
N ILE A 83 -5.70 -6.44 29.35
CA ILE A 83 -4.86 -5.48 30.05
C ILE A 83 -3.74 -5.05 29.12
N CYS A 84 -3.61 -3.74 28.91
CA CYS A 84 -2.51 -3.10 28.20
C CYS A 84 -1.60 -2.44 29.24
N TYR A 85 -0.45 -3.07 29.51
CA TYR A 85 0.55 -2.50 30.43
C TYR A 85 1.12 -1.19 29.92
N ASP A 86 1.30 -1.08 28.60
CA ASP A 86 1.48 0.19 27.91
C ASP A 86 0.10 0.73 27.51
N PRO A 87 -0.37 1.84 28.12
CA PRO A 87 -1.73 2.34 27.92
C PRO A 87 -1.89 3.22 26.67
N PHE A 88 -0.83 3.41 25.87
CA PHE A 88 -0.82 4.30 24.71
C PHE A 88 -1.11 3.53 23.41
N PHE A 89 -1.95 4.13 22.55
CA PHE A 89 -2.11 3.65 21.18
C PHE A 89 -0.96 4.17 20.33
N ARG A 90 -0.46 3.30 19.44
CA ARG A 90 0.50 3.66 18.40
C ARG A 90 -0.25 3.81 17.07
N GLU A 91 0.01 4.89 16.37
CA GLU A 91 -0.46 5.04 15.00
C GLU A 91 0.42 4.18 14.09
N LEU A 92 -0.20 3.36 13.26
CA LEU A 92 0.49 2.66 12.18
C LEU A 92 0.72 3.68 11.06
N THR A 93 1.86 4.37 11.14
CA THR A 93 2.36 5.22 10.05
C THR A 93 3.38 4.44 9.24
N GLU A 94 3.62 4.86 8.00
CA GLU A 94 4.61 4.24 7.11
C GLU A 94 6.01 4.13 7.76
N ASN A 95 6.31 4.98 8.74
CA ASN A 95 7.60 5.06 9.45
C ASN A 95 7.75 4.12 10.66
N SER A 96 6.67 3.52 11.17
CA SER A 96 6.71 2.67 12.39
C SER A 96 6.68 1.17 12.11
N GLU A 97 6.44 0.77 10.87
CA GLU A 97 6.40 -0.65 10.53
C GLU A 97 7.82 -1.17 10.25
N VAL A 98 8.37 -1.89 11.22
CA VAL A 98 9.53 -2.77 11.05
C VAL A 98 9.33 -3.61 9.79
N LEU A 99 10.35 -3.66 8.92
CA LEU A 99 10.43 -4.58 7.79
C LEU A 99 10.29 -6.01 8.31
N THR A 100 9.06 -6.50 8.43
CA THR A 100 8.81 -7.81 9.02
C THR A 100 8.87 -8.84 7.90
N ALA A 101 9.52 -9.97 8.21
CA ALA A 101 9.86 -11.13 7.38
C ALA A 101 9.57 -11.04 5.86
N ARG A 102 10.65 -11.08 5.07
CA ARG A 102 10.68 -11.41 3.63
C ARG A 102 9.50 -12.32 3.24
N ALA A 103 8.47 -11.74 2.65
CA ALA A 103 7.58 -12.49 1.78
C ALA A 103 8.35 -12.74 0.48
N THR A 104 8.72 -13.98 0.22
CA THR A 104 9.20 -14.37 -1.11
C THR A 104 7.98 -14.37 -2.02
N LEU A 105 7.70 -13.27 -2.70
CA LEU A 105 6.82 -13.34 -3.88
C LEU A 105 7.70 -13.74 -5.06
N SER A 106 7.15 -14.60 -5.90
CA SER A 106 7.77 -15.01 -7.14
C SER A 106 7.58 -13.91 -8.17
N ASN A 107 8.56 -13.70 -9.05
CA ASN A 107 8.39 -12.93 -10.29
C ASN A 107 8.16 -11.42 -10.11
N TYR A 108 8.96 -10.75 -9.26
CA TYR A 108 8.93 -9.30 -9.16
C TYR A 108 9.71 -8.64 -10.31
N GLY A 109 9.02 -8.20 -11.35
CA GLY A 109 9.58 -7.19 -12.25
C GLY A 109 9.51 -5.81 -11.57
N ALA A 110 10.54 -5.45 -10.80
CA ALA A 110 10.87 -4.13 -10.24
C ALA A 110 9.83 -3.33 -9.39
N ILE A 111 8.53 -3.65 -9.41
CA ILE A 111 7.48 -2.87 -8.71
C ILE A 111 6.61 -3.78 -7.84
N PHE A 112 6.37 -3.35 -6.60
CA PHE A 112 5.46 -3.98 -5.65
C PHE A 112 4.77 -2.90 -4.81
N ARG A 113 3.57 -3.22 -4.31
CA ARG A 113 2.87 -2.38 -3.34
C ARG A 113 2.93 -2.99 -1.96
N ARG A 114 2.92 -2.14 -0.94
CA ARG A 114 2.83 -2.54 0.46
C ARG A 114 1.50 -2.09 1.03
N PHE A 115 0.75 -3.03 1.59
CA PHE A 115 -0.47 -2.72 2.32
C PHE A 115 -0.15 -2.23 3.75
N PRO A 116 -1.02 -1.38 4.36
CA PRO A 116 -0.93 -1.01 5.78
C PRO A 116 -1.04 -2.20 6.77
N THR A 117 -1.33 -3.39 6.26
CA THR A 117 -1.31 -4.64 7.04
C THR A 117 0.09 -5.26 7.12
N GLY A 118 1.08 -4.67 6.45
CA GLY A 118 2.45 -5.18 6.33
C GLY A 118 2.64 -6.21 5.22
N VAL A 119 1.60 -6.51 4.45
CA VAL A 119 1.64 -7.48 3.34
C VAL A 119 2.15 -6.80 2.07
N PHE A 120 3.13 -7.40 1.42
CA PHE A 120 3.55 -7.03 0.07
C PHE A 120 2.71 -7.76 -0.96
N ASP A 121 2.42 -7.08 -2.06
CA ASP A 121 1.68 -7.62 -3.19
C ASP A 121 2.30 -7.15 -4.49
N ASN A 122 2.29 -8.02 -5.49
CA ASN A 122 2.77 -7.66 -6.81
C ASN A 122 1.80 -6.66 -7.43
N MET A 123 2.33 -5.62 -8.09
CA MET A 123 1.51 -4.79 -8.97
C MET A 123 1.43 -5.48 -10.33
N ASP A 124 0.75 -6.64 -10.35
CA ASP A 124 0.58 -7.57 -11.49
C ASP A 124 1.87 -8.31 -11.92
N GLN A 125 2.16 -8.46 -13.22
CA GLN A 125 3.31 -9.24 -13.73
C GLN A 125 4.67 -8.53 -13.61
N GLY A 126 4.71 -7.33 -13.00
CA GLY A 126 5.93 -6.52 -12.90
C GLY A 126 6.37 -5.94 -14.25
N THR A 127 7.60 -5.42 -14.31
CA THR A 127 8.20 -4.80 -15.49
C THR A 127 9.13 -5.71 -16.29
N ALA A 128 9.14 -5.51 -17.60
CA ALA A 128 10.12 -6.05 -18.52
C ALA A 128 11.22 -4.99 -18.80
N GLY A 129 11.97 -4.66 -17.74
CA GLY A 129 13.01 -3.63 -17.75
C GLY A 129 13.13 -2.92 -16.39
N ASP A 130 13.93 -1.86 -16.37
CA ASP A 130 14.27 -1.10 -15.17
C ASP A 130 13.35 0.10 -14.97
N VAL A 131 12.83 0.27 -13.77
CA VAL A 131 12.02 1.42 -13.38
C VAL A 131 12.93 2.41 -12.67
N LEU A 132 13.10 3.59 -13.28
CA LEU A 132 14.01 4.62 -12.78
C LEU A 132 13.30 5.60 -11.85
N LYS A 133 12.02 5.88 -12.12
CA LYS A 133 11.21 6.81 -11.32
C LYS A 133 9.78 6.32 -11.14
N VAL A 134 9.23 6.59 -9.96
CA VAL A 134 7.80 6.44 -9.66
C VAL A 134 7.28 7.77 -9.10
N LEU A 135 6.14 8.23 -9.61
CA LEU A 135 5.46 9.45 -9.20
C LEU A 135 4.02 9.12 -8.80
N ARG A 136 3.62 9.55 -7.59
CA ARG A 136 2.23 9.45 -7.14
C ARG A 136 1.49 10.75 -7.42
N HIS A 137 0.40 10.67 -8.17
CA HIS A 137 -0.42 11.81 -8.53
C HIS A 137 -1.55 12.06 -7.50
N PRO A 138 -2.04 13.31 -7.32
CA PRO A 138 -3.05 13.61 -6.31
C PRO A 138 -4.42 12.95 -6.52
N ASP A 139 -4.76 12.52 -7.74
CA ASP A 139 -5.99 11.77 -8.04
C ASP A 139 -5.96 10.31 -7.54
N GLY A 140 -4.79 9.80 -7.17
CA GLY A 140 -4.59 8.42 -6.72
C GLY A 140 -3.75 7.58 -7.67
N ASP A 141 -3.48 8.08 -8.87
CA ASP A 141 -2.74 7.33 -9.87
C ASP A 141 -1.24 7.31 -9.60
N ILE A 142 -0.58 6.31 -10.16
CA ILE A 142 0.87 6.17 -10.08
C ILE A 142 1.45 6.11 -11.49
N TYR A 143 2.43 6.96 -11.75
CA TYR A 143 3.19 6.96 -13.00
C TYR A 143 4.55 6.32 -12.73
N ALA A 144 4.89 5.30 -13.50
CA ALA A 144 6.22 4.67 -13.47
C ALA A 144 6.94 5.00 -14.78
N GLY A 145 8.16 5.53 -14.71
CA GLY A 145 9.01 5.84 -15.84
C GLY A 145 10.37 5.14 -15.72
N GLY A 146 10.95 4.73 -16.85
CA GLY A 146 12.22 4.00 -16.86
C GLY A 146 12.63 3.52 -18.24
N ASP A 147 13.43 2.44 -18.27
CA ASP A 147 13.82 1.70 -19.46
C ASP A 147 13.11 0.35 -19.43
N PHE A 148 11.87 0.31 -19.91
CA PHE A 148 11.06 -0.90 -19.90
C PHE A 148 10.02 -0.94 -21.02
N SER A 149 9.82 -2.16 -21.54
CA SER A 149 8.92 -2.44 -22.68
C SER A 149 7.54 -2.97 -22.28
N ALA A 150 7.36 -3.31 -21.00
CA ALA A 150 6.09 -3.75 -20.46
C ALA A 150 6.02 -3.53 -18.95
N ILE A 151 4.82 -3.32 -18.43
CA ILE A 151 4.51 -3.21 -17.02
C ILE A 151 3.16 -3.84 -16.73
N GLY A 152 3.11 -4.73 -15.73
CA GLY A 152 1.89 -5.47 -15.41
C GLY A 152 1.35 -6.31 -16.57
N GLY A 153 2.22 -6.80 -17.46
CA GLY A 153 1.81 -7.55 -18.66
C GLY A 153 1.24 -6.69 -19.80
N VAL A 154 1.14 -5.36 -19.61
CA VAL A 154 0.77 -4.42 -20.67
C VAL A 154 2.04 -3.92 -21.35
N THR A 155 2.10 -4.02 -22.68
CA THR A 155 3.17 -3.39 -23.47
C THR A 155 3.03 -1.88 -23.35
N VAL A 156 4.08 -1.24 -22.87
CA VAL A 156 4.18 0.22 -22.76
C VAL A 156 5.57 0.65 -23.21
N ASN A 157 5.74 1.93 -23.52
CA ASN A 157 7.03 2.45 -23.99
C ASN A 157 7.59 3.42 -22.94
N ASP A 158 8.38 2.88 -22.01
CA ASP A 158 9.17 3.61 -21.01
C ASP A 158 8.37 4.42 -19.96
N ILE A 159 7.04 4.42 -20.05
CA ILE A 159 6.14 4.96 -19.04
C ILE A 159 4.83 4.16 -18.96
N GLY A 160 4.34 3.92 -17.75
CA GLY A 160 3.02 3.33 -17.49
C GLY A 160 2.28 4.06 -16.37
N ARG A 161 0.94 4.02 -16.43
CA ARG A 161 0.03 4.59 -15.44
C ARG A 161 -0.71 3.47 -14.72
N TRP A 162 -0.80 3.56 -13.41
CA TRP A 162 -1.61 2.69 -12.57
C TRP A 162 -2.82 3.46 -12.07
N ASP A 163 -4.01 2.96 -12.34
CA ASP A 163 -5.30 3.60 -11.99
C ASP A 163 -5.85 3.18 -10.61
N GLY A 164 -5.07 2.39 -9.86
CA GLY A 164 -5.50 1.77 -8.60
C GLY A 164 -5.79 0.27 -8.71
N ALA A 165 -6.05 -0.23 -9.92
CA ALA A 165 -6.42 -1.62 -10.18
C ALA A 165 -5.56 -2.29 -11.26
N ASP A 166 -5.25 -1.59 -12.36
CA ASP A 166 -4.54 -2.13 -13.52
C ASP A 166 -3.50 -1.12 -14.06
N TRP A 167 -2.46 -1.64 -14.71
CA TRP A 167 -1.52 -0.81 -15.47
C TRP A 167 -2.09 -0.48 -16.84
N GLN A 168 -1.84 0.74 -17.30
CA GLN A 168 -2.29 1.27 -18.58
C GLN A 168 -1.12 1.94 -19.31
N ASP A 169 -1.13 1.83 -20.64
CA ASP A 169 -0.27 2.63 -21.51
C ASP A 169 -0.81 4.08 -21.52
N LEU A 170 0.09 5.06 -21.48
CA LEU A 170 -0.27 6.47 -21.66
C LEU A 170 -0.40 6.84 -23.14
N PHE A 171 -0.04 5.93 -24.05
CA PHE A 171 -0.06 6.17 -25.48
C PHE A 171 -1.09 5.30 -26.18
N THR A 172 -1.76 5.88 -27.18
CA THR A 172 -2.53 5.13 -28.17
C THR A 172 -1.67 4.75 -29.40
N GLY A 173 -0.34 4.68 -29.26
CA GLY A 173 0.64 4.57 -30.34
C GLY A 173 2.03 4.10 -29.87
N PRO A 174 3.11 4.20 -30.70
CA PRO A 174 4.43 3.64 -30.36
C PRO A 174 5.16 4.31 -29.19
N GLY A 175 4.54 5.29 -28.53
CA GLY A 175 5.00 5.93 -27.30
C GLY A 175 6.38 6.57 -27.38
N MET A 176 7.05 6.68 -26.24
CA MET A 176 8.40 7.25 -26.17
C MET A 176 9.40 6.38 -26.93
N ASN A 177 10.34 7.03 -27.60
CA ASN A 177 11.35 6.32 -28.38
C ASN A 177 12.60 5.93 -27.58
N ASN A 178 12.66 6.32 -26.31
CA ASN A 178 13.78 6.07 -25.41
C ASN A 178 13.38 6.33 -23.94
N THR A 179 14.30 5.99 -23.03
CA THR A 179 14.15 6.00 -21.57
C THR A 179 13.63 7.32 -20.97
N VAL A 180 12.75 7.16 -19.98
CA VAL A 180 12.33 8.21 -19.04
C VAL A 180 13.17 8.13 -17.77
N GLU A 181 13.99 9.14 -17.54
CA GLU A 181 14.91 9.18 -16.40
C GLU A 181 14.23 9.74 -15.14
N ASP A 182 13.34 10.74 -15.31
CA ASP A 182 12.69 11.38 -14.17
C ASP A 182 11.29 11.92 -14.51
N LEU A 183 10.48 12.04 -13.46
CA LEU A 183 9.09 12.46 -13.45
C LEU A 183 8.87 13.45 -12.30
N ALA A 184 8.25 14.59 -12.60
CA ALA A 184 7.93 15.61 -11.61
C ALA A 184 6.49 16.13 -11.76
N LEU A 185 5.84 16.41 -10.63
CA LEU A 185 4.49 16.95 -10.60
C LEU A 185 4.54 18.48 -10.64
N LEU A 186 3.80 19.09 -11.57
CA LEU A 186 3.60 20.52 -11.63
C LEU A 186 2.48 20.97 -10.66
N PRO A 187 2.49 22.22 -10.19
CA PRO A 187 1.47 22.74 -9.28
C PRO A 187 0.03 22.71 -9.82
N ASP A 188 -0.12 22.60 -11.14
CA ASP A 188 -1.41 22.51 -11.83
C ASP A 188 -1.90 21.07 -12.04
N GLY A 189 -1.16 20.07 -11.57
CA GLY A 189 -1.48 18.65 -11.74
C GLY A 189 -0.98 18.03 -13.04
N ARG A 190 -0.22 18.76 -13.86
CA ARG A 190 0.47 18.15 -15.02
C ARG A 190 1.74 17.43 -14.60
N VAL A 191 2.19 16.48 -15.41
CA VAL A 191 3.42 15.71 -15.14
C VAL A 191 4.49 16.12 -16.14
N VAL A 192 5.65 16.56 -15.65
CA VAL A 192 6.84 16.78 -16.47
C VAL A 192 7.62 15.48 -16.54
N LEU A 193 8.02 15.12 -17.76
CA LEU A 193 8.84 13.95 -18.06
C LEU A 193 10.14 14.43 -18.68
N VAL A 194 11.24 13.82 -18.27
CA VAL A 194 12.55 14.05 -18.85
C VAL A 194 13.32 12.76 -19.04
N GLY A 195 14.24 12.76 -20.00
CA GLY A 195 15.09 11.60 -20.24
C GLY A 195 15.98 11.73 -21.46
N THR A 196 16.20 10.61 -22.12
CA THR A 196 17.03 10.51 -23.33
C THR A 196 16.19 10.44 -24.62
N PHE A 197 14.86 10.45 -24.50
CA PHE A 197 13.94 10.44 -25.64
C PHE A 197 14.07 11.71 -26.49
N THR A 198 13.93 11.54 -27.80
CA THR A 198 13.91 12.67 -28.74
C THR A 198 12.52 12.90 -29.31
N ASP A 199 11.67 11.88 -29.28
CA ASP A 199 10.33 11.91 -29.84
C ASP A 199 9.35 11.08 -29.00
N ILE A 200 8.08 11.45 -29.12
CA ILE A 200 6.95 10.69 -28.59
C ILE A 200 6.09 10.34 -29.80
N ASN A 201 6.27 9.11 -30.28
CA ASN A 201 5.61 8.62 -31.48
C ASN A 201 4.09 8.53 -31.22
N GLY A 202 3.35 9.50 -31.75
CA GLY A 202 1.90 9.63 -31.56
C GLY A 202 1.45 10.71 -30.58
N GLY A 203 2.37 11.44 -29.94
CA GLY A 203 2.07 12.41 -28.88
C GLY A 203 1.46 13.77 -29.31
N GLY A 204 0.92 13.92 -30.51
CA GLY A 204 0.36 15.20 -30.99
C GLY A 204 1.24 15.98 -31.97
N GLY A 205 2.33 15.38 -32.47
CA GLY A 205 3.07 15.88 -33.65
C GLY A 205 4.17 16.91 -33.38
N GLY A 206 4.65 17.05 -32.13
CA GLY A 206 5.78 17.91 -31.76
C GLY A 206 7.11 17.15 -31.63
N THR A 207 8.24 17.87 -31.70
CA THR A 207 9.53 17.33 -31.27
C THR A 207 9.72 17.65 -29.78
N TYR A 208 9.75 16.62 -28.94
CA TYR A 208 9.81 16.80 -27.48
C TYR A 208 11.23 17.00 -26.97
N ASN A 209 12.24 16.41 -27.63
CA ASN A 209 13.66 16.64 -27.34
C ASN A 209 13.95 16.61 -25.82
N ARG A 210 13.77 15.43 -25.20
CA ARG A 210 14.16 15.12 -23.81
C ARG A 210 13.33 15.77 -22.71
N ILE A 211 12.28 16.52 -23.07
CA ILE A 211 11.34 17.09 -22.13
C ILE A 211 9.92 17.11 -22.70
N ALA A 212 8.96 16.61 -21.93
CA ALA A 212 7.55 16.63 -22.28
C ALA A 212 6.71 16.97 -21.06
N ILE A 213 5.52 17.53 -21.29
CA ILE A 213 4.51 17.74 -20.26
C ILE A 213 3.28 16.90 -20.64
N TYR A 214 2.94 15.95 -19.79
CA TYR A 214 1.70 15.18 -19.86
C TYR A 214 0.59 15.87 -19.09
N ASP A 215 -0.58 16.00 -19.72
CA ASP A 215 -1.82 16.45 -19.10
C ASP A 215 -2.74 15.24 -18.82
N PRO A 216 -2.87 14.81 -17.55
CA PRO A 216 -3.73 13.68 -17.18
C PRO A 216 -5.23 13.90 -17.46
N VAL A 217 -5.68 15.14 -17.61
CA VAL A 217 -7.10 15.47 -17.85
C VAL A 217 -7.44 15.36 -19.34
N GLY A 218 -6.53 15.84 -20.18
CA GLY A 218 -6.66 15.79 -21.64
C GLY A 218 -6.14 14.50 -22.27
N ASP A 219 -5.38 13.70 -21.51
CA ASP A 219 -4.62 12.53 -21.98
C ASP A 219 -3.72 12.88 -23.18
N ASP A 220 -2.97 13.97 -23.04
CA ASP A 220 -2.18 14.54 -24.14
C ASP A 220 -0.79 14.99 -23.69
N PHE A 221 0.15 14.98 -24.64
CA PHE A 221 1.55 15.40 -24.44
C PHE A 221 1.84 16.70 -25.16
N SER A 222 2.38 17.66 -24.41
CA SER A 222 2.83 18.94 -24.96
C SER A 222 4.36 19.07 -24.90
N ALA A 223 4.94 19.56 -25.99
CA ALA A 223 6.37 19.85 -26.07
C ALA A 223 6.70 21.16 -25.32
N VAL A 224 7.88 21.21 -24.68
CA VAL A 224 8.36 22.42 -23.99
C VAL A 224 9.30 23.20 -24.92
N GLY A 225 8.74 24.16 -25.65
CA GLY A 225 9.52 24.97 -26.61
C GLY A 225 10.12 24.12 -27.72
N THR A 226 11.43 24.25 -27.97
CA THR A 226 12.19 23.38 -28.89
C THR A 226 12.81 22.16 -28.20
N GLY A 227 12.51 21.97 -26.92
CA GLY A 227 13.13 21.00 -26.01
C GLY A 227 14.61 21.29 -25.74
N LEU A 228 15.35 20.24 -25.40
CA LEU A 228 16.72 20.32 -24.86
C LEU A 228 17.73 19.64 -25.77
N ASN A 229 18.96 20.18 -25.78
CA ASN A 229 20.04 19.74 -26.66
C ASN A 229 20.94 18.65 -26.07
N ALA A 230 20.73 18.26 -24.81
CA ALA A 230 21.49 17.24 -24.10
C ALA A 230 20.58 16.50 -23.12
N ASP A 231 20.93 15.25 -22.82
CA ASP A 231 20.15 14.32 -21.99
C ASP A 231 19.89 14.90 -20.60
N VAL A 232 18.69 14.66 -20.08
CA VAL A 232 18.28 15.17 -18.78
C VAL A 232 18.01 14.02 -17.84
N TRP A 233 18.72 14.05 -16.72
CA TRP A 233 18.76 12.94 -15.77
C TRP A 233 17.87 13.19 -14.54
N CYS A 234 17.46 14.43 -14.30
CA CYS A 234 16.60 14.78 -13.18
C CYS A 234 15.85 16.10 -13.42
N VAL A 235 14.70 16.23 -12.77
CA VAL A 235 13.93 17.47 -12.61
C VAL A 235 13.64 17.68 -11.13
N LEU A 236 13.75 18.95 -10.69
CA LEU A 236 13.51 19.36 -9.30
C LEU A 236 12.08 19.88 -9.12
#